data_AF-A0A183UUK5-F1
#
_entry.id   AF-A0A183UUK5-F1
#
_cell.length_a   1.000
_cell.length_b   1.000
_cell.length_c   1.000
_cell.angle_alpha   90.00
_cell.angle_beta   90.00
_cell.angle_gamma   90.00
#
_symmetry.space_group_name_H-M   'P 1'
#
loop_
_entity.id
_entity.type
_entity.pdbx_description
1 polymer ?
#
loop_
_entity_poly.entity_id
_entity_poly.type
_entity_poly.pdbx_seq_one_letter_code
_entity_poly.pdbx_strand_id
1 'polypeptide(L)'
;MSVSIHEMRNRLSPSQFQLQRLLDAFEKEQKSYGDESKRSIQVLEDKCKQFADKQAILQTTLAERDAEIQALKAQLHDQITLKEQLRRTETKLDMQILENKSKADQIRVLTEQAEVVKKQHESEIRQKEELAKKQADLDKCSNFHDEILKAEQRIEEIRLERDEVRSTLSKVPTCVICLDKRPQMLYMPCSHFICCEGCGNRFDHCPTCRQKICGKITVYQ
;
A
#
# COMPACT_ATOMS: atom_id res chain seq x y z
N MET A 1 85.92 -124.33 30.94
CA MET A 1 84.51 -124.79 30.94
C MET A 1 83.63 -123.58 31.20
N SER A 2 83.01 -123.12 30.13
CA SER A 2 82.10 -121.98 30.05
C SER A 2 80.77 -122.29 30.73
N VAL A 3 80.41 -121.54 31.75
CA VAL A 3 79.01 -121.44 32.17
C VAL A 3 78.50 -120.11 31.65
N SER A 4 77.70 -120.18 30.60
CA SER A 4 77.15 -119.02 29.91
C SER A 4 76.32 -118.18 30.87
N ILE A 5 76.53 -116.85 30.84
CA ILE A 5 75.69 -115.82 31.48
C ILE A 5 74.20 -115.96 31.09
N HIS A 6 73.91 -116.77 30.06
CA HIS A 6 72.57 -117.15 29.62
C HIS A 6 71.82 -118.14 30.55
N GLU A 7 72.50 -118.89 31.44
CA GLU A 7 71.85 -119.88 32.32
C GLU A 7 71.49 -119.37 33.73
N MET A 8 72.02 -118.22 34.17
CA MET A 8 71.63 -117.62 35.46
C MET A 8 70.29 -116.86 35.40
N ARG A 9 69.72 -116.66 34.21
CA ARG A 9 68.41 -116.00 34.05
C ARG A 9 67.22 -116.90 34.36
N ASN A 10 67.41 -118.18 34.65
CA ASN A 10 66.32 -119.17 34.61
C ASN A 10 66.22 -120.12 35.82
N ARG A 11 66.34 -119.60 37.06
CA ARG A 11 65.82 -120.29 38.26
C ARG A 11 65.26 -119.29 39.28
N LEU A 12 64.23 -118.56 38.87
CA LEU A 12 63.34 -117.93 39.85
C LEU A 12 62.48 -119.04 40.48
N SER A 13 62.36 -119.05 41.81
CA SER A 13 61.43 -119.98 42.49
C SER A 13 59.98 -119.70 42.04
N PRO A 14 59.04 -120.66 42.16
CA PRO A 14 57.62 -120.43 41.87
C PRO A 14 57.05 -119.21 42.59
N SER A 15 57.54 -118.93 43.81
CA SER A 15 57.20 -117.74 44.60
C SER A 15 57.79 -116.43 44.05
N GLN A 16 58.99 -116.44 43.46
CA GLN A 16 59.61 -115.26 42.86
C GLN A 16 58.95 -114.87 41.52
N PHE A 17 58.50 -115.84 40.71
CA PHE A 17 57.72 -115.56 39.50
C PHE A 17 56.34 -114.96 39.81
N GLN A 18 55.68 -115.45 40.87
CA GLN A 18 54.42 -114.86 41.35
C GLN A 18 54.61 -113.42 41.83
N LEU A 19 55.68 -113.14 42.56
CA LEU A 19 56.01 -111.79 43.00
C LEU A 19 56.30 -110.85 41.82
N GLN A 20 57.07 -111.28 40.82
CA GLN A 20 57.34 -110.47 39.62
C GLN A 20 56.05 -110.14 38.85
N ARG A 21 55.14 -111.10 38.66
CA ARG A 21 53.85 -110.84 38.00
C ARG A 21 52.97 -109.86 38.78
N LEU A 22 53.01 -109.89 40.11
CA LEU A 22 52.30 -108.94 40.95
C LEU A 22 52.91 -107.54 40.85
N LEU A 23 54.24 -107.43 40.82
CA LEU A 23 54.93 -106.16 40.60
C LEU A 23 54.62 -105.59 39.20
N ASP A 24 54.70 -106.40 38.14
CA ASP A 24 54.36 -105.97 36.78
C ASP A 24 52.89 -105.54 36.66
N ALA A 25 51.97 -106.23 37.35
CA ALA A 25 50.56 -105.86 37.39
C ALA A 25 50.34 -104.54 38.14
N PHE A 26 51.02 -104.35 39.28
CA PHE A 26 50.96 -103.12 40.06
C PHE A 26 51.55 -101.93 39.29
N GLU A 27 52.69 -102.11 38.62
CA GLU A 27 53.30 -101.08 37.76
C GLU A 27 52.38 -100.73 36.57
N LYS A 28 51.70 -101.72 35.98
CA LYS A 28 50.73 -101.50 34.91
C LYS A 28 49.48 -100.76 35.40
N GLU A 29 48.95 -101.11 36.57
CA GLU A 29 47.83 -100.40 37.18
C GLU A 29 48.20 -98.97 37.57
N GLN A 30 49.39 -98.77 38.15
CA GLN A 30 49.92 -97.45 38.50
C GLN A 30 50.10 -96.57 37.25
N LYS A 31 50.62 -97.13 36.16
CA LYS A 31 50.74 -96.43 34.87
C LYS A 31 49.37 -96.12 34.28
N SER A 32 48.44 -97.08 34.28
CA SER A 32 47.07 -96.88 33.77
C SER A 32 46.32 -95.80 34.56
N TYR A 33 46.44 -95.79 35.89
CA TYR A 33 45.86 -94.75 36.74
C TYR A 33 46.51 -93.38 36.49
N GLY A 34 47.84 -93.34 36.34
CA GLY A 34 48.56 -92.12 36.00
C GLY A 34 48.15 -91.53 34.64
N ASP A 35 47.95 -92.38 33.63
CA ASP A 35 47.50 -91.96 32.30
C ASP A 35 46.03 -91.49 32.32
N GLU A 36 45.16 -92.14 33.09
CA GLU A 36 43.76 -91.71 33.27
C GLU A 36 43.65 -90.38 34.04
N SER A 37 44.48 -90.20 35.07
CA SER A 37 44.58 -88.95 35.81
C SER A 37 45.04 -87.79 34.92
N LYS A 38 46.08 -87.99 34.10
CA LYS A 38 46.54 -87.00 33.11
C LYS A 38 45.45 -86.65 32.10
N ARG A 39 44.72 -87.65 31.57
CA ARG A 39 43.59 -87.41 30.66
C ARG A 39 42.49 -86.58 31.33
N SER A 40 42.18 -86.88 32.59
CA SER A 40 41.17 -86.14 33.36
C SER A 40 41.59 -84.69 33.61
N ILE A 41 42.85 -84.46 33.98
CA ILE A 41 43.42 -83.11 34.16
C ILE A 41 43.38 -82.34 32.85
N GLN A 42 43.82 -82.94 31.73
CA GLN A 42 43.79 -82.29 30.42
C GLN A 42 42.37 -81.84 30.03
N VAL A 43 41.36 -82.69 30.26
CA VAL A 43 39.96 -82.33 29.96
C VAL A 43 39.48 -81.17 30.82
N LEU A 44 39.90 -81.09 32.09
CA LEU A 44 39.56 -79.96 32.96
C LEU A 44 40.26 -78.68 32.52
N GLU A 45 41.54 -78.75 32.16
CA GLU A 45 42.31 -77.62 31.63
C GLU A 45 41.70 -77.08 30.33
N ASP A 46 41.31 -77.97 29.41
CA ASP A 46 40.67 -77.59 28.15
C ASP A 46 39.31 -76.93 28.39
N LYS A 47 38.52 -77.42 29.36
CA LYS A 47 37.28 -76.76 29.78
C LYS A 47 37.55 -75.39 30.39
N CYS A 48 38.53 -75.25 31.27
CA CYS A 48 38.91 -73.97 31.85
C CYS A 48 39.32 -72.95 30.79
N LYS A 49 40.10 -73.37 29.78
CA LYS A 49 40.43 -72.52 28.62
C LYS A 49 39.18 -72.10 27.85
N GLN A 50 38.30 -73.05 27.51
CA GLN A 50 37.05 -72.73 26.82
C GLN A 50 36.15 -71.76 27.62
N PHE A 51 36.11 -71.87 28.95
CA PHE A 51 35.40 -70.91 29.79
C PHE A 51 36.05 -69.52 29.75
N ALA A 52 37.38 -69.44 29.85
CA ALA A 52 38.11 -68.19 29.75
C ALA A 52 37.91 -67.52 28.39
N ASP A 53 37.98 -68.28 27.29
CA ASP A 53 37.76 -67.78 25.93
C ASP A 53 36.33 -67.25 25.76
N LYS A 54 35.33 -68.00 26.23
CA LYS A 54 33.92 -67.55 26.22
C LYS A 54 33.72 -66.31 27.06
N GLN A 55 34.34 -66.24 28.24
CA GLN A 55 34.28 -65.07 29.11
C GLN A 55 34.91 -63.85 28.44
N ALA A 56 36.05 -64.00 27.77
CA ALA A 56 36.71 -62.94 27.04
C ALA A 56 35.84 -62.43 25.87
N ILE A 57 35.23 -63.33 25.10
CA ILE A 57 34.30 -62.96 24.01
C ILE A 57 33.12 -62.16 24.58
N LEU A 58 32.50 -62.64 25.66
CA LEU A 58 31.38 -61.94 26.29
C LEU A 58 31.78 -60.56 26.82
N GLN A 59 32.97 -60.41 27.40
CA GLN A 59 33.49 -59.12 27.85
C GLN A 59 33.68 -58.14 26.69
N THR A 60 34.25 -58.59 25.59
CA THR A 60 34.40 -57.77 24.37
C THR A 60 33.04 -57.36 23.81
N THR A 61 32.10 -58.29 23.70
CA THR A 61 30.74 -57.98 23.22
C THR A 61 30.01 -57.00 24.14
N LEU A 62 30.17 -57.14 25.47
CA LEU A 62 29.59 -56.18 26.43
C LEU A 62 30.19 -54.79 26.24
N ALA A 63 31.52 -54.68 26.09
CA ALA A 63 32.19 -53.40 25.84
C ALA A 63 31.74 -52.74 24.53
N GLU A 64 31.56 -53.52 23.46
CA GLU A 64 31.02 -53.04 22.18
C GLU A 64 29.59 -52.52 22.32
N ARG A 65 28.72 -53.26 23.04
CA ARG A 65 27.33 -52.85 23.29
C ARG A 65 27.26 -51.60 24.17
N ASP A 66 28.12 -51.49 25.19
CA ASP A 66 28.19 -50.29 26.03
C ASP A 66 28.63 -49.06 25.23
N ALA A 67 29.62 -49.21 24.34
CA ALA A 67 30.03 -48.15 23.43
C ALA A 67 28.88 -47.72 22.48
N GLU A 68 28.13 -48.68 21.96
CA GLU A 68 26.96 -48.42 21.11
C GLU A 68 25.85 -47.68 21.88
N ILE A 69 25.56 -48.07 23.12
CA ILE A 69 24.61 -47.36 24.00
C ILE A 69 25.06 -45.93 24.26
N GLN A 70 26.36 -45.70 24.50
CA GLN A 70 26.89 -44.35 24.70
C GLN A 70 26.75 -43.49 23.45
N ALA A 71 27.04 -44.05 22.27
CA ALA A 71 26.87 -43.36 20.98
C ALA A 71 25.41 -42.98 20.73
N LEU A 72 24.47 -43.91 20.96
CA LEU A 72 23.04 -43.65 20.81
C LEU A 72 22.52 -42.60 21.80
N LYS A 73 23.02 -42.61 23.04
CA LYS A 73 22.69 -41.57 24.04
C LYS A 73 23.17 -40.19 23.59
N ALA A 74 24.37 -40.08 23.04
CA ALA A 74 24.88 -38.82 22.49
C ALA A 74 24.01 -38.34 21.33
N GLN A 75 23.68 -39.22 20.38
CA GLN A 75 22.80 -38.89 19.26
C GLN A 75 21.41 -38.42 19.73
N LEU A 76 20.82 -39.08 20.73
CA LEU A 76 19.53 -38.68 21.29
C LEU A 76 19.61 -37.28 21.94
N HIS A 77 20.70 -36.98 22.65
CA HIS A 77 20.92 -35.66 23.23
C HIS A 77 21.02 -34.56 22.16
N ASP A 78 21.73 -34.84 21.06
CA ASP A 78 21.84 -33.92 19.92
C ASP A 78 20.47 -33.69 19.27
N GLN A 79 19.66 -34.73 19.09
CA GLN A 79 18.29 -34.61 18.56
C GLN A 79 17.40 -33.76 19.46
N ILE A 80 17.48 -33.93 20.78
CA ILE A 80 16.73 -33.11 21.75
C ILE A 80 17.14 -31.64 21.61
N THR A 81 18.44 -31.37 21.49
CA THR A 81 18.98 -30.02 21.32
C THR A 81 18.50 -29.38 20.01
N LEU A 82 18.58 -30.12 18.90
CA LEU A 82 18.08 -29.66 17.60
C LEU A 82 16.58 -29.38 17.62
N LYS A 83 15.78 -30.24 18.27
CA LYS A 83 14.34 -30.04 18.40
C LYS A 83 14.00 -28.79 19.20
N GLU A 84 14.75 -28.50 20.26
CA GLU A 84 14.58 -27.28 21.05
C GLU A 84 15.00 -26.04 20.26
N GLN A 85 16.09 -26.11 19.49
CA GLN A 85 16.47 -25.03 18.57
C GLN A 85 15.38 -24.76 17.52
N LEU A 86 14.83 -25.82 16.92
CA LEU A 86 13.73 -25.72 15.96
C LEU A 86 12.52 -25.03 16.59
N ARG A 87 12.10 -25.45 17.78
CA ARG A 87 10.98 -24.84 18.52
C ARG A 87 11.21 -23.35 18.79
N ARG A 88 12.44 -22.96 19.16
CA ARG A 88 12.80 -21.55 19.36
C ARG A 88 12.73 -20.76 18.06
N THR A 89 13.16 -21.34 16.93
CA THR A 89 13.06 -20.69 15.62
C THR A 89 11.62 -20.56 15.15
N GLU A 90 10.78 -21.58 15.33
CA GLU A 90 9.35 -21.53 15.02
C GLU A 90 8.67 -20.41 15.81
N THR A 91 8.89 -20.35 17.12
CA THR A 91 8.30 -19.31 17.99
C THR A 91 8.73 -17.90 17.55
N LYS A 92 10.00 -17.71 17.15
CA LYS A 92 10.49 -16.44 16.62
C LYS A 92 9.81 -16.07 15.30
N LEU A 93 9.65 -17.04 14.42
CA LEU A 93 9.01 -16.84 13.12
C LEU A 93 7.52 -16.49 13.28
N ASP A 94 6.81 -17.18 14.18
CA ASP A 94 5.41 -16.88 14.49
C ASP A 94 5.24 -15.45 15.04
N MET A 95 6.14 -15.02 15.92
CA MET A 95 6.15 -13.65 16.43
C MET A 95 6.39 -12.61 15.32
N GLN A 96 7.33 -12.89 14.41
CA GLN A 96 7.58 -12.03 13.23
C GLN A 96 6.39 -12.00 12.28
N ILE A 97 5.71 -13.12 12.05
CA ILE A 97 4.50 -13.19 11.24
C ILE A 97 3.40 -12.34 11.86
N LEU A 98 3.20 -12.43 13.17
CA LEU A 98 2.20 -11.63 13.89
C LEU A 98 2.51 -10.13 13.79
N GLU A 99 3.77 -9.75 13.98
CA GLU A 99 4.22 -8.36 13.86
C GLU A 99 4.00 -7.83 12.43
N ASN A 100 4.38 -8.61 11.41
CA ASN A 100 4.19 -8.25 10.01
C ASN A 100 2.71 -8.13 9.64
N LYS A 101 1.85 -9.01 10.18
CA LYS A 101 0.40 -8.91 10.01
C LYS A 101 -0.15 -7.61 10.61
N SER A 102 0.29 -7.25 11.81
CA SER A 102 -0.09 -5.98 12.45
C SER A 102 0.34 -4.77 11.62
N LYS A 103 1.59 -4.77 11.11
CA LYS A 103 2.08 -3.71 10.23
C LYS A 103 1.29 -3.63 8.92
N ALA A 104 0.94 -4.76 8.32
CA ALA A 104 0.12 -4.80 7.11
C ALA A 104 -1.29 -4.22 7.35
N ASP A 105 -1.92 -4.54 8.49
CA ASP A 105 -3.21 -3.97 8.88
C ASP A 105 -3.11 -2.44 9.09
N GLN A 106 -2.03 -1.95 9.72
CA GLN A 106 -1.78 -0.51 9.88
C GLN A 106 -1.63 0.20 8.53
N ILE A 107 -0.87 -0.38 7.60
CA ILE A 107 -0.69 0.17 6.24
C ILE A 107 -2.04 0.22 5.51
N ARG A 108 -2.88 -0.81 5.63
CA ARG A 108 -4.22 -0.83 5.02
C ARG A 108 -5.07 0.35 5.51
N VAL A 109 -5.14 0.54 6.83
CA VAL A 109 -5.93 1.64 7.44
C VAL A 109 -5.41 3.01 6.99
N LEU A 110 -4.08 3.22 7.01
CA LEU A 110 -3.49 4.49 6.57
C LEU A 110 -3.75 4.75 5.08
N THR A 111 -3.73 3.71 4.25
CA THR A 111 -4.04 3.83 2.82
C THR A 111 -5.50 4.24 2.61
N GLU A 112 -6.45 3.59 3.29
CA GLU A 112 -7.87 3.95 3.23
C GLU A 112 -8.10 5.40 3.70
N GLN A 113 -7.45 5.82 4.80
CA GLN A 113 -7.52 7.20 5.29
C GLN A 113 -6.98 8.20 4.26
N ALA A 114 -5.84 7.90 3.63
CA ALA A 114 -5.26 8.75 2.60
C ALA A 114 -6.17 8.90 1.38
N GLU A 115 -6.85 7.83 0.95
CA GLU A 115 -7.82 7.88 -0.14
C GLU A 115 -9.03 8.76 0.18
N VAL A 116 -9.55 8.67 1.41
CA VAL A 116 -10.66 9.52 1.87
C VAL A 116 -10.25 10.99 1.84
N VAL A 117 -9.09 11.33 2.41
CA VAL A 117 -8.59 12.71 2.41
C VAL A 117 -8.37 13.23 0.99
N LYS A 118 -7.82 12.40 0.09
CA LYS A 118 -7.65 12.76 -1.32
C LYS A 118 -8.98 13.11 -1.99
N LYS A 119 -10.01 12.26 -1.83
CA LYS A 119 -11.35 12.50 -2.39
C LYS A 119 -11.99 13.77 -1.83
N GLN A 120 -11.83 14.02 -0.53
CA GLN A 120 -12.30 15.25 0.11
C GLN A 120 -11.60 16.47 -0.49
N HIS A 121 -10.27 16.44 -0.58
CA HIS A 121 -9.50 17.54 -1.14
C HIS A 121 -9.86 17.85 -2.60
N GLU A 122 -10.03 16.81 -3.44
CA GLU A 122 -10.50 16.97 -4.82
C GLU A 122 -11.91 17.61 -4.88
N SER A 123 -12.79 17.26 -3.94
CA SER A 123 -14.12 17.87 -3.85
C SER A 123 -14.06 19.34 -3.44
N GLU A 124 -13.21 19.69 -2.47
CA GLU A 124 -13.02 21.07 -2.04
C GLU A 124 -12.44 21.94 -3.16
N ILE A 125 -11.48 21.43 -3.92
CA ILE A 125 -10.94 22.12 -5.10
C ILE A 125 -12.06 22.41 -6.10
N ARG A 126 -12.86 21.39 -6.47
CA ARG A 126 -14.00 21.56 -7.39
C ARG A 126 -14.98 22.62 -6.90
N GLN A 127 -15.32 22.62 -5.62
CA GLN A 127 -16.23 23.62 -5.03
C GLN A 127 -15.64 25.03 -5.09
N LYS A 128 -14.35 25.20 -4.77
CA LYS A 128 -13.66 26.49 -4.86
C LYS A 128 -13.60 27.01 -6.30
N GLU A 129 -13.33 26.15 -7.27
CA GLU A 129 -13.35 26.52 -8.69
C GLU A 129 -14.74 26.96 -9.16
N GLU A 130 -15.80 26.28 -8.72
CA GLU A 130 -17.18 26.66 -9.03
C GLU A 130 -17.56 28.00 -8.39
N LEU A 131 -17.18 28.22 -7.13
CA LEU A 131 -17.37 29.51 -6.45
C LEU A 131 -16.61 30.64 -7.14
N ALA A 132 -15.38 30.40 -7.58
CA ALA A 132 -14.59 31.38 -8.32
C ALA A 132 -15.26 31.77 -9.66
N LYS A 133 -15.84 30.80 -10.39
CA LYS A 133 -16.62 31.08 -11.61
C LYS A 133 -17.86 31.91 -11.32
N LYS A 134 -18.65 31.53 -10.30
CA LYS A 134 -19.85 32.29 -9.89
C LYS A 134 -19.50 33.71 -9.46
N GLN A 135 -18.39 33.89 -8.75
CA GLN A 135 -17.91 35.22 -8.37
C GLN A 135 -17.55 36.05 -9.60
N ALA A 136 -16.81 35.47 -10.56
CA ALA A 136 -16.47 36.17 -11.80
C ALA A 136 -17.70 36.59 -12.62
N ASP A 137 -18.76 35.77 -12.63
CA ASP A 137 -20.02 36.12 -13.29
C ASP A 137 -20.79 37.20 -12.51
N LEU A 138 -20.76 37.18 -11.18
CA LEU A 138 -21.34 38.23 -10.35
C LEU A 138 -20.66 39.58 -10.59
N ASP A 139 -19.33 39.59 -10.67
CA ASP A 139 -18.55 40.80 -10.93
C ASP A 139 -18.90 41.40 -12.32
N LYS A 140 -19.11 40.56 -13.35
CA LYS A 140 -19.61 41.02 -14.66
C LYS A 140 -20.99 41.65 -14.56
N CYS A 141 -21.92 41.03 -13.84
CA CYS A 141 -23.26 41.59 -13.64
C CYS A 141 -23.21 42.94 -12.92
N SER A 142 -22.32 43.10 -11.93
CA SER A 142 -22.09 44.40 -11.27
C SER A 142 -21.63 45.46 -12.27
N ASN A 143 -20.68 45.14 -13.14
CA ASN A 143 -20.20 46.07 -14.15
C ASN A 143 -21.30 46.50 -15.14
N PHE A 144 -22.12 45.55 -15.61
CA PHE A 144 -23.26 45.88 -16.47
C PHE A 144 -24.28 46.76 -15.76
N HIS A 145 -24.52 46.53 -14.47
CA HIS A 145 -25.41 47.37 -13.68
C HIS A 145 -24.90 48.82 -13.63
N ASP A 146 -23.61 49.02 -13.38
CA ASP A 146 -22.98 50.35 -13.37
C ASP A 146 -23.05 51.04 -14.75
N GLU A 147 -22.88 50.28 -15.84
CA GLU A 147 -23.03 50.79 -17.21
C GLU A 147 -24.47 51.21 -17.51
N ILE A 148 -25.46 50.42 -17.08
CA ILE A 148 -26.88 50.74 -17.23
C ILE A 148 -27.20 52.04 -16.48
N LEU A 149 -26.77 52.18 -15.23
CA LEU A 149 -27.00 53.40 -14.44
C LEU A 149 -26.43 54.65 -15.12
N LYS A 150 -25.22 54.56 -15.68
CA LYS A 150 -24.60 55.66 -16.44
C LYS A 150 -25.38 55.97 -17.72
N ALA A 151 -25.84 54.95 -18.44
CA ALA A 151 -26.65 55.13 -19.64
C ALA A 151 -28.00 55.79 -19.32
N GLU A 152 -28.67 55.38 -18.23
CA GLU A 152 -29.92 55.98 -17.76
C GLU A 152 -29.73 57.46 -17.41
N GLN A 153 -28.68 57.80 -16.68
CA GLN A 153 -28.33 59.20 -16.38
C GLN A 153 -28.13 60.02 -17.66
N ARG A 154 -27.39 59.48 -18.63
CA ARG A 154 -27.15 60.17 -19.90
C ARG A 154 -28.42 60.34 -20.74
N ILE A 155 -29.32 59.36 -20.72
CA ILE A 155 -30.63 59.47 -21.39
C ILE A 155 -31.45 60.61 -20.79
N GLU A 156 -31.43 60.75 -19.46
CA GLU A 156 -32.18 61.80 -18.78
C GLU A 156 -31.61 63.20 -19.05
N GLU A 157 -30.29 63.36 -19.08
CA GLU A 157 -29.63 64.60 -19.51
C GLU A 157 -30.06 65.00 -20.93
N ILE A 158 -30.01 64.05 -21.89
CA ILE A 158 -30.42 64.30 -23.28
C ILE A 158 -31.91 64.67 -23.37
N ARG A 159 -32.76 64.10 -22.52
CA ARG A 159 -34.19 64.46 -22.48
C ARG A 159 -34.38 65.90 -22.04
N LEU A 160 -33.70 66.33 -20.98
CA LEU A 160 -33.75 67.71 -20.48
C LEU A 160 -33.24 68.70 -21.54
N GLU A 161 -32.08 68.41 -22.15
CA GLU A 161 -31.52 69.22 -23.24
C GLU A 161 -32.51 69.33 -24.42
N ARG A 162 -33.13 68.21 -24.82
CA ARG A 162 -34.13 68.18 -25.89
C ARG A 162 -35.36 69.03 -25.56
N ASP A 163 -35.87 68.93 -24.34
CA ASP A 163 -37.05 69.68 -23.92
C ASP A 163 -36.76 71.18 -23.83
N GLU A 164 -35.54 71.57 -23.43
CA GLU A 164 -35.08 72.96 -23.48
C GLU A 164 -35.02 73.48 -24.93
N VAL A 165 -34.40 72.72 -25.85
CA VAL A 165 -34.38 73.06 -27.28
C VAL A 165 -35.80 73.14 -27.86
N ARG A 166 -36.70 72.22 -27.49
CA ARG A 166 -38.09 72.25 -27.94
C ARG A 166 -38.83 73.47 -27.40
N SER A 167 -38.61 73.82 -26.13
CA SER A 167 -39.19 75.00 -25.50
C SER A 167 -38.71 76.28 -26.17
N THR A 168 -37.41 76.41 -26.45
CA THR A 168 -36.85 77.56 -27.17
C THR A 168 -37.38 77.65 -28.61
N LEU A 169 -37.46 76.53 -29.33
CA LEU A 169 -38.00 76.50 -30.69
C LEU A 169 -39.47 76.90 -30.74
N SER A 170 -40.28 76.50 -29.75
CA SER A 170 -41.70 76.88 -29.66
C SER A 170 -41.91 78.39 -29.48
N LYS A 171 -40.92 79.10 -28.95
CA LYS A 171 -40.93 80.56 -28.78
C LYS A 171 -40.49 81.32 -30.05
N VAL A 172 -39.97 80.63 -31.07
CA VAL A 172 -39.61 81.25 -32.34
C VAL A 172 -40.92 81.56 -33.10
N PRO A 173 -41.24 82.84 -33.38
CA PRO A 173 -42.46 83.19 -34.09
C PRO A 173 -42.40 82.65 -35.52
N THR A 174 -43.42 81.90 -35.92
CA THR A 174 -43.63 81.41 -37.30
C THR A 174 -44.85 82.08 -37.91
N CYS A 175 -44.92 82.08 -39.24
CA CYS A 175 -46.05 82.63 -39.98
C CYS A 175 -47.33 81.88 -39.58
N VAL A 176 -48.34 82.61 -39.13
CA VAL A 176 -49.62 82.03 -38.65
C VAL A 176 -50.43 81.31 -39.73
N ILE A 177 -49.98 81.34 -40.99
CA ILE A 177 -50.67 80.73 -42.14
C ILE A 177 -50.00 79.42 -42.56
N CYS A 178 -48.68 79.42 -42.81
CA CYS A 178 -47.97 78.20 -43.20
C CYS A 178 -47.31 77.46 -42.04
N LEU A 179 -47.18 78.10 -40.86
CA LEU A 179 -46.52 77.58 -39.65
C LEU A 179 -45.07 77.13 -39.83
N ASP A 180 -44.44 77.52 -40.95
CA ASP A 180 -43.13 77.03 -41.38
C ASP A 180 -42.10 78.17 -41.42
N LYS A 181 -42.37 79.23 -42.18
CA LYS A 181 -41.45 80.35 -42.37
C LYS A 181 -41.63 81.43 -41.30
N ARG A 182 -40.58 82.17 -40.94
CA ARG A 182 -40.67 83.32 -40.03
C ARG A 182 -41.60 84.42 -40.58
N PRO A 183 -42.33 85.15 -39.73
CA PRO A 183 -43.04 86.35 -40.14
C PRO A 183 -42.06 87.36 -40.72
N GLN A 184 -42.45 87.97 -41.84
CA GLN A 184 -41.71 88.99 -42.56
C GLN A 184 -42.62 90.15 -42.98
N MET A 185 -43.94 90.04 -42.80
CA MET A 185 -44.90 91.04 -43.23
C MET A 185 -45.54 91.75 -42.04
N LEU A 186 -45.37 93.07 -41.98
CA LEU A 186 -46.06 93.97 -41.05
C LEU A 186 -47.26 94.62 -41.76
N TYR A 187 -48.46 94.45 -41.22
CA TYR A 187 -49.68 95.03 -41.78
C TYR A 187 -50.03 96.38 -41.16
N MET A 188 -50.41 97.37 -41.96
CA MET A 188 -50.81 98.70 -41.51
C MET A 188 -52.31 98.95 -41.73
N PRO A 189 -53.00 99.67 -40.81
CA PRO A 189 -52.45 100.33 -39.60
C PRO A 189 -52.37 99.43 -38.36
N CYS A 190 -52.85 98.18 -38.43
CA CYS A 190 -53.00 97.32 -37.24
C CYS A 190 -51.68 96.80 -36.64
N SER A 191 -50.55 96.98 -37.32
CA SER A 191 -49.18 96.63 -36.92
C SER A 191 -48.96 95.16 -36.54
N HIS A 192 -49.77 94.23 -37.06
CA HIS A 192 -49.56 92.80 -36.83
C HIS A 192 -48.44 92.25 -37.73
N PHE A 193 -47.40 91.67 -37.11
CA PHE A 193 -46.25 91.04 -37.77
C PHE A 193 -46.34 89.51 -37.69
N ILE A 194 -47.17 88.92 -38.54
CA ILE A 194 -47.66 87.54 -38.34
C ILE A 194 -47.53 86.64 -39.56
N CYS A 195 -47.25 87.18 -40.76
CA CYS A 195 -47.19 86.40 -42.01
C CYS A 195 -45.80 86.44 -42.63
N CYS A 196 -45.35 85.35 -43.24
CA CYS A 196 -44.19 85.37 -44.13
C CYS A 196 -44.55 86.10 -45.44
N GLU A 197 -43.54 86.45 -46.24
CA GLU A 197 -43.73 87.19 -47.49
C GLU A 197 -44.69 86.45 -48.47
N GLY A 198 -44.51 85.14 -48.63
CA GLY A 198 -45.32 84.34 -49.56
C GLY A 198 -46.80 84.19 -49.16
N CYS A 199 -47.10 84.18 -47.86
CA CYS A 199 -48.48 84.11 -47.36
C CYS A 199 -49.11 85.50 -47.23
N GLY A 200 -48.34 86.50 -46.79
CA GLY A 200 -48.92 87.78 -46.37
C GLY A 200 -49.43 88.66 -47.51
N ASN A 201 -48.96 88.40 -48.73
CA ASN A 201 -49.45 89.10 -49.92
C ASN A 201 -50.86 88.66 -50.34
N ARG A 202 -51.39 87.55 -49.82
CA ARG A 202 -52.65 86.94 -50.27
C ARG A 202 -53.92 87.46 -49.58
N PHE A 203 -53.79 88.32 -48.58
CA PHE A 203 -54.91 88.77 -47.74
C PHE A 203 -55.11 90.28 -47.81
N ASP A 204 -56.37 90.72 -47.88
CA ASP A 204 -56.76 92.14 -47.86
C ASP A 204 -57.21 92.63 -46.46
N HIS A 205 -57.37 91.68 -45.54
CA HIS A 205 -57.68 91.92 -44.12
C HIS A 205 -56.67 91.14 -43.27
N CYS A 206 -56.25 91.72 -42.14
CA CYS A 206 -55.30 91.09 -41.24
C CYS A 206 -55.87 89.77 -40.73
N PRO A 207 -55.19 88.61 -40.90
CA PRO A 207 -55.68 87.32 -40.43
C PRO A 207 -55.95 87.25 -38.92
N THR A 208 -55.27 88.06 -38.11
CA THR A 208 -55.44 88.06 -36.64
C THR A 208 -56.55 89.00 -36.18
N CYS A 209 -56.55 90.27 -36.58
CA CYS A 209 -57.51 91.26 -36.07
C CYS A 209 -58.64 91.62 -37.05
N ARG A 210 -58.64 91.04 -38.26
CA ARG A 210 -59.61 91.26 -39.34
C ARG A 210 -59.70 92.71 -39.86
N GLN A 211 -58.86 93.61 -39.37
CA GLN A 211 -58.79 94.98 -39.85
C GLN A 211 -58.31 95.03 -41.31
N LYS A 212 -58.93 95.88 -42.13
CA LYS A 212 -58.55 96.08 -43.54
C LYS A 212 -57.09 96.55 -43.63
N ILE A 213 -56.32 95.91 -44.51
CA ILE A 213 -54.90 96.21 -44.71
C ILE A 213 -54.79 97.37 -45.71
N CYS A 214 -54.23 98.50 -45.26
CA CYS A 214 -53.99 99.67 -46.10
C CYS A 214 -52.55 99.73 -46.62
N GLY A 215 -51.62 99.01 -45.98
CA GLY A 215 -50.23 98.93 -46.38
C GLY A 215 -49.57 97.66 -45.84
N LYS A 216 -48.61 97.13 -46.58
CA LYS A 216 -47.82 95.94 -46.23
C LYS A 216 -46.34 96.29 -46.30
N ILE A 217 -45.60 96.04 -45.22
CA ILE A 217 -44.16 96.28 -45.16
C ILE A 217 -43.46 94.94 -44.99
N THR A 218 -42.56 94.61 -45.92
CA THR A 218 -41.69 93.44 -45.81
C THR A 218 -40.45 93.81 -44.98
N VAL A 219 -40.21 93.07 -43.91
CA VAL A 219 -39.04 93.17 -43.05
C VAL A 219 -38.04 92.13 -43.50
N TYR A 220 -36.88 92.59 -43.97
CA TYR A 220 -35.74 91.75 -44.29
C TYR A 220 -34.84 91.64 -43.04
N GLN A 221 -34.53 90.42 -42.62
CA GLN A 221 -33.60 90.10 -41.53
C GLN A 221 -32.34 89.47 -42.11
#